data_AF-A0A1E1GKI4-F1
#
_entry.id   AF-A0A1E1GKI4-F1
#
_cell.length_a   1.000
_cell.length_b   1.000
_cell.length_c   1.000
_cell.angle_alpha   90.00
_cell.angle_beta   90.00
_cell.angle_gamma   90.00
#
_symmetry.space_group_name_H-M   'P 1'
#
loop_
_entity.id
_entity.type
_entity.pdbx_description
1 polymer ?
#
loop_
_entity_poly.entity_id
_entity_poly.type
_entity_poly.pdbx_seq_one_letter_code
_entity_poly.pdbx_strand_id
1 'polypeptide(L)' 'MNTMGKGQVWINGQSIGRYWPGYKASGTCPACNYAGLFTEKKCLSKCGEASQRW' A
#
# COMPACT_ATOMS: atom_id res chain seq x y z
N MET A 1 8.63 6.83 2.70
CA MET A 1 9.79 5.93 2.90
C MET A 1 10.21 5.20 1.60
N ASN A 2 10.15 5.86 0.44
CA ASN A 2 10.22 5.17 -0.86
C ASN A 2 11.61 4.62 -1.27
N THR A 3 12.65 5.01 -0.55
CA THR A 3 14.03 4.54 -0.73
C THR A 3 14.40 3.42 0.25
N MET A 4 13.50 3.09 1.20
CA MET A 4 13.75 2.11 2.26
C MET A 4 13.23 0.72 1.86
N GLY A 5 13.67 -0.32 2.59
CA GLY A 5 13.22 -1.71 2.40
C GLY A 5 12.07 -2.11 3.33
N LYS A 6 12.42 -2.53 4.55
CA LYS A 6 11.51 -3.01 5.61
C LYS A 6 12.10 -2.67 6.98
N GLY A 7 11.26 -2.33 7.96
CA GLY A 7 11.71 -2.17 9.34
C GLY A 7 10.62 -1.64 10.27
N GLN A 8 11.06 -0.97 11.33
CA GLN A 8 10.22 -0.27 12.30
C GLN A 8 10.69 1.18 12.42
N VAL A 9 9.79 2.10 12.76
CA VAL A 9 10.12 3.53 12.96
C VAL A 9 9.73 3.96 14.37
N TRP A 10 10.57 4.80 14.98
CA TRP A 10 10.33 5.46 16.25
C TRP A 10 10.48 6.96 16.10
N ILE A 11 9.65 7.72 16.81
CA ILE A 11 9.74 9.18 16.93
C ILE A 11 9.66 9.50 18.43
N ASN A 12 10.67 10.20 18.96
CA ASN A 12 10.75 10.57 20.39
C ASN A 12 10.59 9.37 21.35
N GLY A 13 11.18 8.22 21.02
CA GLY A 13 11.07 6.99 21.80
C GLY A 13 9.75 6.23 21.62
N GLN A 14 8.75 6.82 20.95
CA GLN A 14 7.49 6.18 20.65
C GLN A 14 7.53 5.45 19.31
N SER A 15 7.19 4.16 19.30
CA SER A 15 7.05 3.39 18.06
C SER A 15 5.84 3.90 17.25
N ILE A 16 6.06 4.20 15.96
CA ILE A 16 4.98 4.51 15.01
C ILE A 16 4.62 3.30 14.13
N GLY A 17 5.25 2.15 14.37
CA GLY A 17 4.92 0.88 13.74
C GLY A 17 5.95 0.39 12.72
N ARG A 18 5.53 -0.61 11.94
CA ARG A 18 6.33 -1.22 10.88
C ARG A 18 6.20 -0.44 9.58
N TYR A 19 7.28 -0.37 8.82
CA TYR A 19 7.26 0.08 7.43
C TYR A 19 7.74 -1.04 6.51
N TRP A 20 7.11 -1.18 5.34
CA TRP A 20 7.55 -2.14 4.32
C TRP A 20 7.33 -1.66 2.87
N PRO A 21 7.88 -0.50 2.48
CA PRO A 21 7.73 0.07 1.15
C PRO A 21 8.40 -0.77 0.05
N GLY A 22 9.41 -1.59 0.38
CA GLY A 22 10.01 -2.52 -0.56
C GLY A 22 9.05 -3.64 -1.02
N TYR A 23 7.96 -3.89 -0.28
CA TYR A 23 6.95 -4.87 -0.66
C TYR A 23 5.94 -4.21 -1.61
N LYS A 24 6.11 -4.47 -2.91
CA LYS A 24 5.26 -3.89 -3.95
C LYS A 24 3.87 -4.52 -3.94
N ALA A 25 2.84 -3.69 -4.12
CA ALA A 25 1.46 -4.15 -4.23
C ALA A 25 1.27 -4.96 -5.52
N SER A 26 0.81 -6.20 -5.37
CA SER A 26 0.50 -7.13 -6.46
C SER A 26 -1.00 -7.34 -6.58
N GLY A 27 -1.50 -7.47 -7.81
CA GLY A 27 -2.92 -7.72 -8.08
C GLY A 27 -3.32 -7.12 -9.42
N THR A 28 -4.63 -7.07 -9.67
CA THR A 28 -5.20 -6.37 -10.82
C THR A 28 -5.77 -5.05 -10.32
N CYS A 29 -5.36 -3.94 -10.94
CA CYS A 29 -5.87 -2.61 -10.65
C CYS A 29 -6.60 -2.05 -11.89
N PRO A 30 -7.81 -2.54 -12.20
CA PRO A 30 -8.55 -2.09 -13.38
C PRO A 30 -9.13 -0.69 -13.15
N ALA A 31 -9.36 0.04 -14.25
CA ALA A 31 -10.26 1.19 -14.20
C ALA A 31 -11.66 0.70 -13.83
N CYS A 32 -12.33 1.39 -12.91
CA CYS A 32 -13.61 0.95 -12.39
C CYS A 32 -14.68 2.04 -12.47
N ASN A 33 -15.94 1.61 -12.45
CA ASN A 33 -17.12 2.47 -12.44
C ASN A 33 -17.97 2.15 -11.19
N TYR A 34 -18.62 3.18 -10.63
CA TYR A 34 -19.50 3.06 -9.47
C TYR A 34 -20.71 2.14 -9.72
N ALA A 35 -21.20 2.06 -10.96
CA ALA A 35 -22.35 1.24 -11.32
C ALA A 35 -22.07 -0.27 -11.19
N GLY A 36 -23.10 -1.04 -10.81
CA GLY A 36 -23.05 -2.50 -10.64
C GLY A 36 -22.51 -2.96 -9.29
N LEU A 37 -22.61 -4.27 -9.01
CA LEU A 37 -22.19 -4.86 -7.73
C LEU A 37 -20.72 -4.54 -7.42
N PHE A 38 -20.44 -4.20 -6.17
CA PHE A 38 -19.08 -3.96 -5.69
C PHE A 38 -18.45 -5.25 -5.16
N THR A 39 -17.16 -5.41 -5.42
CA THR A 39 -16.30 -6.41 -4.77
C THR A 39 -15.02 -5.73 -4.32
N GLU A 40 -14.33 -6.30 -3.33
CA GLU A 40 -13.10 -5.76 -2.77
C GLU A 40 -11.97 -5.60 -3.81
N LYS A 41 -12.08 -6.33 -4.93
CA LYS A 41 -11.11 -6.30 -6.04
C LYS A 41 -11.50 -5.36 -7.19
N LYS A 42 -12.71 -4.79 -7.18
CA LYS A 42 -13.27 -4.03 -8.31
C LYS A 42 -12.51 -2.76 -8.64
N CYS A 43 -12.03 -2.06 -7.62
CA CYS A 43 -11.45 -0.72 -7.73
C CYS A 43 -10.07 -0.61 -7.05
N LEU A 44 -9.29 -1.70 -7.07
CA LEU A 44 -7.93 -1.66 -6.54
C LEU A 44 -7.07 -0.66 -7.33
N SER A 45 -6.11 -0.04 -6.65
CA SER A 45 -5.19 0.93 -7.23
C SER A 45 -3.77 0.67 -6.74
N LYS A 46 -2.80 1.42 -7.28
CA LYS A 46 -1.40 1.40 -6.82
C LYS A 46 -0.64 0.08 -7.03
N CYS A 47 -1.13 -0.79 -7.92
CA CYS A 47 -0.38 -1.97 -8.35
C CYS A 47 1.00 -1.59 -8.88
N GLY A 48 2.04 -2.34 -8.47
CA GLY A 48 3.43 -2.08 -8.83
C GLY A 48 4.13 -0.98 -8.01
N GLU A 49 3.39 -0.20 -7.23
CA GLU A 49 3.93 0.74 -6.26
C GLU A 49 4.19 0.05 -4.90
N ALA A 50 4.85 0.74 -3.97
CA ALA A 50 4.99 0.29 -2.59
C ALA A 50 3.60 0.08 -1.96
N SER A 51 3.37 -1.09 -1.35
CA SER A 51 2.08 -1.40 -0.69
C SER A 51 1.73 -0.39 0.41
N GLN A 52 2.74 0.15 1.08
CA GLN A 52 2.64 1.32 1.96
C GLN A 52 3.88 2.21 1.78
N ARG A 53 3.68 3.44 1.31
CA ARG A 53 4.78 4.39 1.04
C ARG A 53 5.03 5.37 2.18
N TRP A 54 3.98 5.85 2.84
CA TRP A 54 4.03 6.93 3.83
C TRP A 54 3.71 6.40 5.23
#